data_AF-A0A9D7Y6P9-F1
#
_entry.id   AF-A0A9D7Y6P9-F1
#
_cell.length_a   1.000
_cell.length_b   1.000
_cell.length_c   1.000
_cell.angle_alpha   90.00
_cell.angle_beta   90.00
_cell.angle_gamma   90.00
#
_symmetry.space_group_name_H-M   'P 1'
#
loop_
_entity.id
_entity.type
_entity.pdbx_description
1 polymer ?
#
loop_
_entity_poly.entity_id
_entity_poly.type
_entity_poly.pdbx_seq_one_letter_code
_entity_poly.pdbx_strand_id
1 'polypeptide(L)'
;MIARKKQLAVAETIITATLNNNIKSVENQENYTKIVDPAAHASIWIKNENIFNQYKNYFSMGSYFYNYGGYRNRYYTDTTDGFNSAINIFFEKDKMRMNQKTFSTNAELAQLGTAVMNSKQNTALLNYINPDNIGYFSMSINTAMANYYYTFLKKYMNSTPYMNEYSDAINVYIDLLEILIDEKGIADLMPGNYLFVMHDMKNKLVTYTDYDYDKEFNKKEIKKTKNELSPNFTFVMETKKEAFMKKVANLPLKYAKKEGYNYKDKGGYYELAFKEGEMPISSLYFMIKDGKGIVSTSMDVITSTLNNTALYAPSEEAKNSILSNNYSLNINSKKLLEKIGPELSSNANKKVNDYLLENFGDIKMESSLKDGA
;
A
#
# COMPACT_ATOMS: atom_id res chain seq x y z
N MET A 1 -32.98 -3.02 24.06
CA MET A 1 -32.32 -2.35 25.21
C MET A 1 -31.23 -3.21 25.90
N ILE A 2 -31.38 -4.55 25.94
CA ILE A 2 -30.43 -5.48 26.61
C ILE A 2 -29.04 -5.55 25.95
N ALA A 3 -28.96 -5.45 24.61
CA ALA A 3 -27.69 -5.52 23.87
C ALA A 3 -26.74 -4.34 24.17
N ARG A 4 -27.28 -3.13 24.31
CA ARG A 4 -26.48 -1.92 24.59
C ARG A 4 -25.86 -1.94 25.99
N LYS A 5 -26.60 -2.43 27.00
CA LYS A 5 -26.08 -2.58 28.37
C LYS A 5 -24.98 -3.67 28.45
N LYS A 6 -25.14 -4.77 27.71
CA LYS A 6 -24.09 -5.80 27.60
C LYS A 6 -22.83 -5.28 26.90
N GLN A 7 -22.98 -4.51 25.82
CA GLN A 7 -21.85 -3.87 25.15
C GLN A 7 -21.15 -2.85 26.06
N LEU A 8 -21.90 -2.05 26.82
CA LEU A 8 -21.35 -1.09 27.76
C LEU A 8 -20.53 -1.79 28.87
N ALA A 9 -21.08 -2.84 29.48
CA ALA A 9 -20.40 -3.59 30.53
C ALA A 9 -19.13 -4.29 30.04
N VAL A 10 -19.14 -4.80 28.80
CA VAL A 10 -17.93 -5.36 28.16
C VAL A 10 -16.90 -4.27 27.90
N ALA A 11 -17.31 -3.11 27.38
CA ALA A 11 -16.42 -1.97 27.14
C ALA A 11 -15.80 -1.44 28.45
N GLU A 12 -16.60 -1.29 29.51
CA GLU A 12 -16.13 -0.88 30.84
C GLU A 12 -15.17 -1.90 31.44
N THR A 13 -15.42 -3.20 31.26
CA THR A 13 -14.50 -4.25 31.72
C THR A 13 -13.18 -4.20 30.97
N ILE A 14 -13.20 -3.98 29.65
CA ILE A 14 -11.99 -3.85 28.82
C ILE A 14 -11.20 -2.60 29.23
N ILE A 15 -11.86 -1.44 29.36
CA ILE A 15 -11.23 -0.19 29.78
C ILE A 15 -10.61 -0.34 31.17
N THR A 16 -11.38 -0.87 32.13
CA THR A 16 -10.92 -1.06 33.51
C THR A 16 -9.76 -2.05 33.58
N ALA A 17 -9.81 -3.17 32.87
CA ALA A 17 -8.70 -4.13 32.82
C ALA A 17 -7.45 -3.57 32.11
N THR A 18 -7.64 -2.73 31.09
CA THR A 18 -6.54 -2.09 30.35
C THR A 18 -5.87 -0.99 31.18
N LEU A 19 -6.66 -0.20 31.90
CA LEU A 19 -6.17 0.92 32.71
C LEU A 19 -5.72 0.53 34.13
N ASN A 20 -6.23 -0.57 34.70
CA ASN A 20 -5.80 -1.09 36.01
C ASN A 20 -4.53 -1.94 35.95
N ASN A 21 -4.11 -2.38 34.76
CA ASN A 21 -2.74 -2.88 34.62
C ASN A 21 -1.79 -1.72 34.90
N ASN A 22 -0.66 -1.98 35.57
CA ASN A 22 0.38 -0.98 35.79
C ASN A 22 0.88 -0.43 34.44
N ILE A 23 0.25 0.63 33.94
CA ILE A 23 0.66 1.32 32.72
C ILE A 23 1.99 1.97 33.08
N LYS A 24 3.08 1.34 32.63
CA LYS A 24 4.41 1.91 32.74
C LYS A 24 4.45 3.11 31.80
N SER A 25 4.81 4.28 32.33
CA SER A 25 5.03 5.47 31.50
C SER A 25 6.07 5.16 30.42
N VAL A 26 5.80 5.63 29.20
CA VAL A 26 6.73 5.55 28.07
C VAL A 26 7.61 6.81 27.96
N GLU A 27 7.35 7.82 28.77
CA GLU A 27 7.99 9.15 28.70
C GLU A 27 9.53 9.08 28.75
N ASN A 28 10.07 8.15 29.55
CA ASN A 28 11.52 7.97 29.71
C ASN A 28 12.10 6.83 28.86
N GLN A 29 11.32 6.21 27.98
CA GLN A 29 11.84 5.16 27.11
C GLN A 29 12.61 5.77 25.94
N GLU A 30 13.83 5.27 25.69
CA GLU A 30 14.67 5.72 24.57
C GLU A 30 13.94 5.60 23.22
N ASN A 31 13.19 4.52 23.03
CA ASN A 31 12.35 4.26 21.86
C ASN A 31 11.17 5.24 21.69
N TYR A 32 10.83 6.02 22.71
CA TYR A 32 9.80 7.06 22.65
C TYR A 32 10.46 8.43 22.43
N THR A 33 11.45 8.78 23.26
CA THR A 33 12.09 10.10 23.26
C THR A 33 12.85 10.42 21.98
N LYS A 34 13.38 9.40 21.28
CA LYS A 34 14.11 9.62 20.00
C LYS A 34 13.20 9.90 18.81
N ILE A 35 11.93 9.48 18.84
CA ILE A 35 11.05 9.51 17.66
C ILE A 35 9.84 10.42 17.83
N VAL A 36 9.39 10.66 19.05
CA VAL A 36 8.33 11.64 19.32
C VAL A 36 8.95 13.03 19.34
N ASP A 37 8.39 13.93 18.53
CA ASP A 37 8.82 15.32 18.42
C ASP A 37 8.02 16.18 19.42
N PRO A 38 8.67 16.81 20.41
CA PRO A 38 7.98 17.66 21.38
C PRO A 38 7.31 18.89 20.76
N ALA A 39 7.74 19.31 19.57
CA ALA A 39 7.13 20.43 18.84
C ALA A 39 5.91 20.01 18.00
N ALA A 40 5.60 18.71 17.92
CA ALA A 40 4.40 18.24 17.24
C ALA A 40 3.15 18.60 18.04
N HIS A 41 2.07 18.95 17.33
CA HIS A 41 0.78 19.24 17.96
C HIS A 41 0.07 17.97 18.42
N ALA A 42 0.33 16.84 17.76
CA ALA A 42 -0.10 15.51 18.18
C ALA A 42 0.91 14.48 17.70
N SER A 43 1.11 13.42 18.48
CA SER A 43 2.02 12.32 18.10
C SER A 43 1.38 10.98 18.37
N ILE A 44 1.45 10.09 17.38
CA ILE A 44 1.01 8.70 17.50
C ILE A 44 2.25 7.84 17.60
N TRP A 45 2.52 7.28 18.78
CA TRP A 45 3.61 6.34 19.00
C TRP A 45 3.12 4.90 18.81
N ILE A 46 3.85 4.14 18.00
CA ILE A 46 3.50 2.81 17.55
C ILE A 46 4.69 1.89 17.80
N LYS A 47 4.49 0.86 18.61
CA LYS A 47 5.38 -0.30 18.62
C LYS A 47 4.99 -1.20 17.45
N ASN A 48 5.76 -1.21 16.35
CA ASN A 48 5.34 -1.82 15.08
C ASN A 48 5.00 -3.31 15.22
N GLU A 49 5.73 -4.01 16.08
CA GLU A 49 5.53 -5.43 16.34
C GLU A 49 4.23 -5.71 17.11
N ASN A 50 3.74 -4.77 17.91
CA ASN A 50 2.44 -4.88 18.57
C ASN A 50 1.28 -4.81 17.57
N ILE A 51 1.40 -4.05 16.48
CA ILE A 51 0.39 -4.04 15.41
C ILE A 51 0.35 -5.41 14.75
N PHE A 52 1.52 -5.96 14.41
CA PHE A 52 1.59 -7.28 13.78
C PHE A 52 1.07 -8.39 14.69
N ASN A 53 1.41 -8.36 15.99
CA ASN A 53 0.86 -9.29 16.97
C ASN A 53 -0.66 -9.14 17.12
N GLN A 54 -1.21 -7.92 17.04
CA GLN A 54 -2.65 -7.71 17.00
C GLN A 54 -3.29 -8.31 15.74
N TYR A 55 -2.68 -8.12 14.57
CA TYR A 55 -3.11 -8.78 13.32
C TYR A 55 -3.02 -10.30 13.42
N LYS A 56 -1.92 -10.85 13.95
CA LYS A 56 -1.75 -12.29 14.23
C LYS A 56 -2.84 -12.80 15.14
N ASN A 57 -3.15 -12.08 16.23
CA ASN A 57 -4.21 -12.43 17.16
C ASN A 57 -5.59 -12.40 16.48
N TYR A 58 -5.87 -11.41 15.63
CA TYR A 58 -7.11 -11.31 14.87
C TYR A 58 -7.29 -12.48 13.89
N PHE A 59 -6.27 -12.84 13.11
CA PHE A 59 -6.35 -13.97 12.18
C PHE A 59 -6.33 -15.33 12.90
N SER A 60 -5.57 -15.44 13.99
CA SER A 60 -5.55 -16.66 14.83
C SER A 60 -6.86 -16.85 15.59
N MET A 61 -7.60 -15.80 15.93
CA MET A 61 -8.97 -15.89 16.44
C MET A 61 -9.86 -16.64 15.44
N GLY A 62 -9.75 -16.39 14.13
CA GLY A 62 -10.51 -17.13 13.11
C GLY A 62 -10.25 -18.63 13.10
N SER A 63 -9.00 -19.06 13.31
CA SER A 63 -8.63 -20.49 13.36
C SER A 63 -8.89 -21.15 14.73
N TYR A 64 -8.75 -20.40 15.83
CA TYR A 64 -8.93 -20.91 17.20
C TYR A 64 -10.40 -20.96 17.63
N PHE A 65 -11.26 -20.06 17.14
CA PHE A 65 -12.70 -20.09 17.43
C PHE A 65 -13.36 -21.38 16.93
N TYR A 66 -12.82 -22.00 15.88
CA TYR A 66 -13.41 -23.21 15.30
C TYR A 66 -12.96 -24.51 15.98
N ASN A 67 -11.76 -24.56 16.59
CA ASN A 67 -11.17 -25.82 17.04
C ASN A 67 -11.08 -26.00 18.57
N TYR A 68 -10.97 -24.93 19.35
CA TYR A 68 -10.78 -25.08 20.79
C TYR A 68 -11.52 -23.98 21.57
N GLY A 69 -12.69 -24.33 22.08
CA GLY A 69 -13.56 -23.49 22.90
C GLY A 69 -12.93 -23.08 24.24
N GLY A 70 -11.94 -22.19 24.19
CA GLY A 70 -11.30 -21.62 25.37
C GLY A 70 -10.52 -20.37 25.03
N TYR A 71 -10.93 -19.24 25.61
CA TYR A 71 -10.14 -18.02 25.68
C TYR A 71 -8.88 -18.27 26.54
N ARG A 72 -7.81 -18.79 25.92
CA ARG A 72 -6.49 -18.68 26.52
C ARG A 72 -5.93 -17.31 26.15
N ASN A 73 -6.04 -16.39 27.10
CA ASN A 73 -5.28 -15.13 27.15
C ASN A 73 -3.78 -15.44 27.13
N ARG A 74 -3.22 -15.70 25.96
CA ARG A 74 -1.79 -15.48 25.71
C ARG A 74 -1.68 -14.08 25.13
N TYR A 75 -1.79 -13.08 25.99
CA TYR A 75 -1.15 -11.81 25.72
C TYR A 75 0.35 -12.11 25.66
N TYR A 76 0.85 -12.43 24.46
CA TYR A 76 2.28 -12.39 24.18
C TYR A 76 2.66 -10.92 24.35
N THR A 77 3.15 -10.58 25.54
CA THR A 77 3.80 -9.30 25.78
C THR A 77 5.15 -9.38 25.10
N ASP A 78 5.19 -9.00 23.84
CA ASP A 78 6.43 -8.87 23.11
C ASP A 78 7.26 -7.76 23.77
N THR A 79 8.29 -8.16 24.50
CA THR A 79 9.26 -7.27 25.16
C THR A 79 10.44 -6.94 24.25
N THR A 80 10.43 -7.36 22.98
CA THR A 80 11.62 -7.23 22.13
C THR A 80 11.85 -5.80 21.62
N ASP A 81 13.12 -5.51 21.36
CA ASP A 81 13.71 -4.27 20.85
C ASP A 81 13.39 -3.97 19.37
N GLY A 82 12.17 -4.30 18.93
CA GLY A 82 11.74 -4.10 17.55
C GLY A 82 11.70 -2.63 17.12
N PHE A 83 11.28 -2.40 15.88
CA PHE A 83 11.07 -1.03 15.40
C PHE A 83 9.89 -0.35 16.11
N ASN A 84 10.14 0.86 16.58
CA ASN A 84 9.14 1.78 17.11
C ASN A 84 9.04 2.96 16.14
N SER A 85 7.82 3.34 15.79
CA SER A 85 7.56 4.48 14.90
C SER A 85 6.73 5.52 15.62
N ALA A 86 6.96 6.79 15.32
CA ALA A 86 6.08 7.87 15.70
C ALA A 86 5.63 8.64 14.46
N ILE A 87 4.33 8.89 14.36
CA ILE A 87 3.76 9.82 13.40
C ILE A 87 3.55 11.14 14.15
N ASN A 88 4.39 12.12 13.86
CA ASN A 88 4.37 13.45 14.46
C ASN A 88 3.58 14.39 13.55
N ILE A 89 2.48 14.94 14.06
CA ILE A 89 1.49 15.72 13.32
C ILE A 89 1.65 17.19 13.68
N PHE A 90 1.77 18.03 12.65
CA PHE A 90 1.89 19.48 12.76
C PHE A 90 0.73 20.13 11.99
N PHE A 91 -0.09 20.90 12.69
CA PHE A 91 -1.10 21.76 12.07
C PHE A 91 -0.46 23.10 11.73
N GLU A 92 -0.18 23.31 10.46
CA GLU A 92 0.27 24.59 9.91
C GLU A 92 -0.96 25.35 9.38
N LYS A 93 -0.82 26.64 9.06
CA LYS A 93 -1.96 27.53 8.75
C LYS A 93 -2.85 27.01 7.61
N ASP A 94 -2.23 26.35 6.62
CA ASP A 94 -2.85 25.92 5.36
C ASP A 94 -2.67 24.42 5.08
N LYS A 95 -1.99 23.67 5.95
CA LYS A 95 -1.71 22.25 5.73
C LYS A 95 -1.46 21.48 7.03
N MET A 96 -1.75 20.19 6.98
CA MET A 96 -1.33 19.23 7.99
C MET A 96 -0.05 18.54 7.49
N ARG A 97 1.04 18.67 8.25
CA ARG A 97 2.30 17.97 7.97
C ARG A 97 2.46 16.79 8.91
N MET A 98 2.68 15.60 8.36
CA MET A 98 3.00 14.40 9.12
C MET A 98 4.47 14.03 8.90
N ASN A 99 5.21 13.84 9.99
CA ASN A 99 6.58 13.34 9.95
C ASN A 99 6.66 11.98 10.65
N GLN A 100 6.98 10.94 9.90
CA GLN A 100 7.25 9.62 10.47
C GLN A 100 8.71 9.49 10.86
N LYS A 101 8.98 9.19 12.13
CA LYS A 101 10.31 8.78 12.61
C LYS A 101 10.24 7.34 13.09
N THR A 102 11.25 6.55 12.75
CA THR A 102 11.35 5.14 13.18
C THR A 102 12.70 4.92 13.86
N PHE A 103 12.71 4.18 14.97
CA PHE A 103 13.91 3.87 15.73
C PHE A 103 13.81 2.46 16.34
N SER A 104 14.96 1.82 16.52
CA SER A 104 15.11 0.57 17.24
C SER A 104 16.32 0.67 18.17
N THR A 105 16.18 0.20 19.40
CA THR A 105 17.28 0.02 20.36
C THR A 105 18.23 -1.12 19.95
N ASN A 106 17.79 -2.02 19.06
CA ASN A 106 18.64 -3.05 18.50
C ASN A 106 19.50 -2.47 17.36
N ALA A 107 20.82 -2.45 17.54
CA ALA A 107 21.76 -1.86 16.59
C ALA A 107 21.71 -2.53 15.20
N GLU A 108 21.50 -3.84 15.11
CA GLU A 108 21.40 -4.58 13.84
C GLU A 108 20.12 -4.19 13.09
N LEU A 109 18.98 -4.12 13.80
CA LEU A 109 17.73 -3.65 13.21
C LEU A 109 17.82 -2.17 12.81
N ALA A 110 18.43 -1.31 13.63
CA ALA A 110 18.65 0.09 13.28
C ALA A 110 19.52 0.26 12.02
N GLN A 111 20.61 -0.52 11.90
CA GLN A 111 21.45 -0.55 10.70
C GLN A 111 20.68 -1.06 9.48
N LEU A 112 19.87 -2.10 9.64
CA LEU A 112 19.05 -2.65 8.57
C LEU A 112 17.99 -1.66 8.09
N GLY A 113 17.30 -0.98 9.00
CA GLY A 113 16.35 0.09 8.67
C GLY A 113 17.04 1.23 7.92
N THR A 114 18.26 1.59 8.33
CA THR A 114 19.07 2.61 7.64
C THR A 114 19.46 2.15 6.24
N ALA A 115 19.90 0.89 6.10
CA ALA A 115 20.27 0.31 4.82
C ALA A 115 19.10 0.27 3.84
N VAL A 116 17.90 -0.13 4.30
CA VAL A 116 16.65 -0.13 3.51
C VAL A 116 16.32 1.27 2.98
N MET A 117 16.54 2.31 3.77
CA MET A 117 16.24 3.69 3.40
C MET A 117 17.39 4.38 2.66
N ASN A 118 18.57 3.74 2.55
CA ASN A 118 19.69 4.27 1.79
C ASN A 118 19.50 4.02 0.29
N SER A 119 18.56 4.75 -0.30
CA SER A 119 18.22 4.72 -1.72
C SER A 119 17.75 6.10 -2.17
N LYS A 120 17.83 6.37 -3.47
CA LYS A 120 17.36 7.60 -4.10
C LYS A 120 16.50 7.27 -5.30
N GLN A 121 15.40 8.02 -5.46
CA GLN A 121 14.46 7.80 -6.54
C GLN A 121 15.12 8.08 -7.91
N ASN A 122 14.78 7.29 -8.94
CA ASN A 122 15.23 7.58 -10.29
C ASN A 122 14.45 8.75 -10.91
N THR A 123 15.17 9.79 -11.29
CA THR A 123 14.68 10.95 -12.05
C THR A 123 13.90 10.56 -13.33
N ALA A 124 14.22 9.44 -13.98
CA ALA A 124 13.52 8.98 -15.17
C ALA A 124 12.04 8.61 -14.89
N LEU A 125 11.69 8.26 -13.64
CA LEU A 125 10.30 7.97 -13.27
C LEU A 125 9.46 9.25 -13.21
N LEU A 126 10.06 10.43 -13.05
CA LEU A 126 9.34 11.71 -12.99
C LEU A 126 8.53 12.00 -14.26
N ASN A 127 8.98 11.49 -15.41
CA ASN A 127 8.32 11.68 -16.71
C ASN A 127 6.92 11.03 -16.79
N TYR A 128 6.55 10.17 -15.82
CA TYR A 128 5.22 9.57 -15.74
C TYR A 128 4.24 10.38 -14.90
N ILE A 129 4.65 11.50 -14.31
CA ILE A 129 3.80 12.31 -13.45
C ILE A 129 3.25 13.49 -14.26
N ASN A 130 1.97 13.43 -14.62
CA ASN A 130 1.31 14.56 -15.25
C ASN A 130 1.08 15.69 -14.24
N PRO A 131 1.27 16.97 -14.63
CA PRO A 131 1.03 18.12 -13.74
C PRO A 131 -0.35 18.09 -13.07
N ASP A 132 -1.35 17.62 -13.82
CA ASP A 132 -2.74 17.63 -13.40
C ASP A 132 -3.22 16.36 -12.68
N ASN A 133 -2.31 15.49 -12.23
CA ASN A 133 -2.65 14.24 -11.56
C ASN A 133 -3.57 14.44 -10.34
N ILE A 134 -4.36 13.40 -10.03
CA ILE A 134 -5.16 13.30 -8.80
C ILE A 134 -4.25 12.99 -7.62
N GLY A 135 -3.19 12.23 -7.85
CA GLY A 135 -2.17 11.97 -6.84
C GLY A 135 -1.08 11.04 -7.34
N TYR A 136 -0.02 10.93 -6.57
CA TYR A 136 1.07 9.98 -6.80
C TYR A 136 1.57 9.38 -5.49
N PHE A 137 2.14 8.19 -5.59
CA PHE A 137 2.93 7.54 -4.55
C PHE A 137 4.27 7.11 -5.13
N SER A 138 5.35 7.60 -4.56
CA SER A 138 6.72 7.26 -4.91
C SER A 138 7.39 6.55 -3.74
N MET A 139 8.11 5.47 -4.04
CA MET A 139 8.90 4.71 -3.09
C MET A 139 10.29 4.43 -3.66
N SER A 140 11.32 4.69 -2.87
CA SER A 140 12.71 4.41 -3.16
C SER A 140 13.35 3.76 -1.93
N ILE A 141 13.56 2.46 -2.02
CA ILE A 141 14.15 1.62 -0.99
C ILE A 141 15.33 0.83 -1.55
N ASN A 142 16.19 0.36 -0.68
CA ASN A 142 17.29 -0.54 -1.01
C ASN A 142 16.84 -2.00 -0.83
N THR A 143 17.57 -2.91 -1.45
CA THR A 143 17.31 -4.34 -1.44
C THR A 143 17.70 -5.03 -0.15
N ALA A 144 18.35 -4.31 0.76
CA ALA A 144 18.44 -4.67 2.18
C ALA A 144 17.07 -5.03 2.79
N MET A 145 15.97 -4.62 2.15
CA MET A 145 14.60 -5.05 2.50
C MET A 145 14.44 -6.58 2.44
N ALA A 146 15.13 -7.28 1.54
CA ALA A 146 15.13 -8.74 1.48
C ALA A 146 15.67 -9.34 2.79
N ASN A 147 16.79 -8.81 3.29
CA ASN A 147 17.37 -9.21 4.58
C ASN A 147 16.41 -8.91 5.73
N TYR A 148 15.70 -7.78 5.69
CA TYR A 148 14.62 -7.49 6.64
C TYR A 148 13.53 -8.56 6.60
N TYR A 149 13.08 -8.99 5.43
CA TYR A 149 12.08 -10.06 5.32
C TYR A 149 12.60 -11.42 5.81
N TYR A 150 13.86 -11.78 5.55
CA TYR A 150 14.46 -13.03 6.04
C TYR A 150 14.60 -13.01 7.57
N THR A 151 15.14 -11.93 8.14
CA THR A 151 15.23 -11.73 9.60
C THR A 151 13.85 -11.74 10.24
N PHE A 152 12.88 -11.07 9.62
CA PHE A 152 11.49 -11.08 10.07
C PHE A 152 10.87 -12.47 10.01
N LEU A 153 11.11 -13.23 8.92
CA LEU A 153 10.59 -14.59 8.77
C LEU A 153 11.19 -15.52 9.83
N LYS A 154 12.49 -15.44 10.12
CA LYS A 154 13.15 -16.16 11.22
C LYS A 154 12.47 -15.83 12.54
N LYS A 155 12.30 -14.54 12.85
CA LYS A 155 11.62 -14.08 14.07
C LYS A 155 10.17 -14.57 14.16
N TYR A 156 9.42 -14.51 13.06
CA TYR A 156 8.03 -14.94 13.00
C TYR A 156 7.88 -16.45 13.27
N MET A 157 8.71 -17.25 12.61
CA MET A 157 8.65 -18.70 12.72
C MET A 157 9.14 -19.16 14.11
N ASN A 158 10.21 -18.55 14.63
CA ASN A 158 10.75 -18.88 15.97
C ASN A 158 9.81 -18.44 17.11
N SER A 159 9.04 -17.37 16.93
CA SER A 159 8.03 -16.92 17.91
C SER A 159 6.69 -17.65 17.82
N THR A 160 6.56 -18.66 16.95
CA THR A 160 5.33 -19.44 16.79
C THR A 160 5.35 -20.68 17.69
N PRO A 161 4.35 -20.89 18.58
CA PRO A 161 4.42 -21.87 19.68
C PRO A 161 4.71 -23.34 19.31
N TYR A 162 4.51 -23.74 18.05
CA TYR A 162 4.75 -25.11 17.55
C TYR A 162 5.99 -25.21 16.66
N MET A 163 6.63 -24.08 16.34
CA MET A 163 7.79 -23.99 15.46
C MET A 163 9.08 -23.65 16.21
N ASN A 164 8.98 -23.16 17.45
CA ASN A 164 10.12 -22.85 18.29
C ASN A 164 11.05 -24.06 18.52
N GLU A 165 10.48 -25.26 18.66
CA GLU A 165 11.23 -26.53 18.80
C GLU A 165 12.00 -26.93 17.52
N TYR A 166 11.66 -26.33 16.38
CA TYR A 166 12.31 -26.53 15.08
C TYR A 166 13.11 -25.30 14.63
N SER A 167 13.35 -24.34 15.53
CA SER A 167 13.97 -23.05 15.21
C SER A 167 15.33 -23.21 14.51
N ASP A 168 16.16 -24.16 14.92
CA ASP A 168 17.44 -24.45 14.27
C ASP A 168 17.26 -24.94 12.82
N ALA A 169 16.31 -25.85 12.57
CA ALA A 169 16.01 -26.33 11.22
C ALA A 169 15.42 -25.22 10.35
N ILE A 170 14.52 -24.42 10.90
CA ILE A 170 13.88 -23.28 10.22
C ILE A 170 14.92 -22.23 9.84
N ASN A 171 15.83 -21.88 10.75
CA ASN A 171 16.91 -20.93 10.48
C ASN A 171 17.77 -21.43 9.32
N VAL A 172 18.18 -22.71 9.32
CA VAL A 172 18.93 -23.33 8.20
C VAL A 172 18.17 -23.29 6.88
N TYR A 173 16.85 -23.53 6.87
CA TYR A 173 16.04 -23.42 5.65
C TYR A 173 15.92 -21.98 5.15
N ILE A 174 15.80 -21.00 6.04
CA ILE A 174 15.75 -19.59 5.65
C ILE A 174 17.12 -19.12 5.17
N ASP A 175 18.22 -19.56 5.80
CA ASP A 175 19.59 -19.33 5.32
C ASP A 175 19.78 -19.94 3.92
N LEU A 176 19.24 -21.14 3.68
CA LEU A 176 19.26 -21.75 2.36
C LEU A 176 18.43 -20.96 1.34
N LEU A 177 17.25 -20.44 1.72
CA LEU A 177 16.44 -19.57 0.86
C LEU A 177 17.15 -18.25 0.53
N GLU A 178 17.86 -17.68 1.50
CA GLU A 178 18.71 -16.49 1.34
C GLU A 178 19.88 -16.78 0.37
N ILE A 179 20.50 -17.97 0.48
CA ILE A 179 21.55 -18.42 -0.46
C ILE A 179 20.99 -18.66 -1.87
N LEU A 180 19.81 -19.28 -1.99
CA LEU A 180 19.20 -19.61 -3.28
C LEU A 180 18.62 -18.37 -3.99
N ILE A 181 18.09 -17.42 -3.22
CA ILE A 181 17.54 -16.16 -3.68
C ILE A 181 18.52 -15.06 -3.26
N ASP A 182 19.66 -15.01 -3.94
CA ASP A 182 20.72 -14.01 -3.72
C ASP A 182 20.11 -12.59 -3.71
N GLU A 183 20.44 -11.79 -2.68
CA GLU A 183 20.05 -10.40 -2.55
C GLU A 183 20.38 -9.61 -3.82
N LYS A 184 21.50 -9.93 -4.49
CA LYS A 184 21.85 -9.31 -5.79
C LYS A 184 20.86 -9.65 -6.89
N GLY A 185 20.30 -10.86 -6.88
CA GLY A 185 19.24 -11.27 -7.78
C GLY A 185 17.93 -10.50 -7.56
N ILE A 186 17.55 -10.29 -6.29
CA ILE A 186 16.41 -9.42 -5.92
C ILE A 186 16.71 -7.98 -6.32
N ALA A 187 17.92 -7.48 -6.07
CA ALA A 187 18.35 -6.13 -6.42
C ALA A 187 18.38 -5.83 -7.90
N ASP A 188 18.72 -6.83 -8.70
CA ASP A 188 18.64 -6.69 -10.13
C ASP A 188 17.19 -6.79 -10.64
N LEU A 189 16.35 -7.59 -10.00
CA LEU A 189 14.95 -7.74 -10.44
C LEU A 189 14.09 -6.53 -10.04
N MET A 190 14.20 -6.12 -8.77
CA MET A 190 13.45 -5.05 -8.11
C MET A 190 14.45 -4.17 -7.34
N PRO A 191 15.15 -3.23 -8.02
CA PRO A 191 16.15 -2.35 -7.42
C PRO A 191 15.58 -1.33 -6.42
N GLY A 192 14.26 -1.33 -6.22
CA GLY A 192 13.61 -0.64 -5.10
C GLY A 192 13.03 0.74 -5.40
N ASN A 193 12.98 1.13 -6.67
CA ASN A 193 12.35 2.37 -7.13
C ASN A 193 11.00 2.09 -7.80
N TYR A 194 9.94 2.67 -7.23
CA TYR A 194 8.56 2.49 -7.62
C TYR A 194 7.83 3.83 -7.67
N LEU A 195 6.92 3.95 -8.62
CA LEU A 195 6.04 5.10 -8.78
C LEU A 195 4.66 4.63 -9.19
N PHE A 196 3.64 5.10 -8.47
CA PHE A 196 2.25 5.03 -8.86
C PHE A 196 1.73 6.45 -9.09
N VAL A 197 0.99 6.66 -10.17
CA VAL A 197 0.35 7.94 -10.49
C VAL A 197 -1.10 7.67 -10.85
N MET A 198 -2.02 8.35 -10.18
CA MET A 198 -3.42 8.45 -10.59
C MET A 198 -3.56 9.69 -11.48
N HIS A 199 -3.52 9.51 -12.80
CA HIS A 199 -3.56 10.61 -13.75
C HIS A 199 -4.90 11.35 -13.72
N ASP A 200 -5.99 10.58 -13.77
CA ASP A 200 -7.36 11.11 -13.83
C ASP A 200 -8.37 9.99 -13.53
N MET A 201 -9.65 10.34 -13.40
CA MET A 201 -10.78 9.42 -13.48
C MET A 201 -11.81 9.96 -14.47
N LYS A 202 -12.23 9.12 -15.43
CA LYS A 202 -13.13 9.53 -16.51
C LYS A 202 -14.41 8.71 -16.48
N ASN A 203 -15.54 9.36 -16.71
CA ASN A 203 -16.80 8.66 -16.87
C ASN A 203 -16.80 7.88 -18.18
N LYS A 204 -17.13 6.60 -18.10
CA LYS A 204 -17.37 5.72 -19.23
C LYS A 204 -18.84 5.30 -19.22
N LEU A 205 -19.50 5.41 -20.37
CA LEU A 205 -20.83 4.83 -20.52
C LEU A 205 -20.67 3.31 -20.65
N VAL A 206 -21.30 2.56 -19.75
CA VAL A 206 -21.24 1.11 -19.70
C VAL A 206 -22.64 0.53 -19.84
N THR A 207 -22.80 -0.38 -20.79
CA THR A 207 -24.02 -1.15 -21.00
C THR A 207 -24.01 -2.37 -20.10
N TYR A 208 -25.06 -2.56 -19.31
CA TYR A 208 -25.26 -3.74 -18.48
C TYR A 208 -26.60 -4.40 -18.76
N THR A 209 -26.65 -5.72 -18.60
CA THR A 209 -27.89 -6.49 -18.69
C THR A 209 -28.59 -6.44 -17.35
N ASP A 210 -29.85 -6.00 -17.38
CA ASP A 210 -30.78 -6.04 -16.26
C ASP A 210 -31.95 -6.96 -16.63
N TYR A 211 -32.71 -7.41 -15.64
CA TYR A 211 -33.84 -8.30 -15.84
C TYR A 211 -35.12 -7.58 -15.44
N ASP A 212 -36.03 -7.44 -16.40
CA ASP A 212 -37.40 -7.02 -16.14
C ASP A 212 -38.34 -8.22 -16.19
N TYR A 213 -39.56 -8.06 -15.70
CA TYR A 213 -40.59 -9.09 -15.74
C TYR A 213 -41.74 -8.62 -16.63
N ASP A 214 -42.16 -9.46 -17.57
CA ASP A 214 -43.38 -9.19 -18.34
C ASP A 214 -44.64 -9.39 -17.47
N LYS A 215 -45.83 -9.14 -18.06
CA LYS A 215 -47.11 -9.29 -17.36
C LYS A 215 -47.40 -10.73 -16.90
N GLU A 216 -46.68 -11.70 -17.43
CA GLU A 216 -46.77 -13.13 -17.14
C GLU A 216 -45.65 -13.60 -16.20
N PHE A 217 -44.88 -12.66 -15.64
CA PHE A 217 -43.72 -12.89 -14.77
C PHE A 217 -42.56 -13.65 -15.43
N ASN A 218 -42.46 -13.65 -16.76
CA ASN A 218 -41.28 -14.17 -17.44
C ASN A 218 -40.14 -13.13 -17.40
N LYS A 219 -38.92 -13.61 -17.13
CA LYS A 219 -37.72 -12.77 -17.14
C LYS A 219 -37.41 -12.30 -18.58
N LYS A 220 -37.31 -10.99 -18.76
CA LYS A 220 -36.89 -10.35 -20.00
C LYS A 220 -35.57 -9.62 -19.78
N GLU A 221 -34.55 -10.01 -20.54
CA GLU A 221 -33.29 -9.25 -20.55
C GLU A 221 -33.50 -7.87 -21.20
N ILE A 222 -33.11 -6.84 -20.47
CA ILE A 222 -33.08 -5.47 -20.97
C ILE A 222 -31.67 -4.91 -20.83
N LYS A 223 -31.21 -4.18 -21.84
CA LYS A 223 -29.92 -3.49 -21.80
C LYS A 223 -30.13 -2.08 -21.24
N LYS A 224 -29.47 -1.76 -20.14
CA LYS A 224 -29.42 -0.42 -19.56
C LYS A 224 -28.02 0.14 -19.69
N THR A 225 -27.89 1.46 -19.65
CA THR A 225 -26.60 2.14 -19.63
C THR A 225 -26.44 2.90 -18.33
N LYS A 226 -25.26 2.83 -17.72
CA LYS A 226 -24.86 3.66 -16.59
C LYS A 226 -23.55 4.38 -16.91
N ASN A 227 -23.36 5.56 -16.34
CA ASN A 227 -22.03 6.14 -16.27
C ASN A 227 -21.27 5.41 -15.16
N GLU A 228 -20.06 4.98 -15.47
CA GLU A 228 -19.17 4.32 -14.54
C GLU A 228 -17.82 5.02 -14.54
N LEU A 229 -17.32 5.36 -13.35
CA LEU A 229 -16.07 6.07 -13.18
C LEU A 229 -14.88 5.12 -13.44
N SER A 230 -14.04 5.47 -14.42
CA SER A 230 -12.91 4.66 -14.88
C SER A 230 -11.58 5.29 -14.45
N PRO A 231 -10.74 4.61 -13.66
CA PRO A 231 -9.45 5.14 -13.24
C PRO A 231 -8.39 5.09 -14.35
N ASN A 232 -7.74 6.23 -14.57
CA ASN A 232 -6.57 6.35 -15.44
C ASN A 232 -5.31 6.42 -14.56
N PHE A 233 -4.52 5.36 -14.53
CA PHE A 233 -3.34 5.27 -13.66
C PHE A 233 -2.16 4.62 -14.37
N THR A 234 -0.98 4.85 -13.80
CA THR A 234 0.25 4.15 -14.18
C THR A 234 1.01 3.76 -12.93
N PHE A 235 1.44 2.50 -12.90
CA PHE A 235 2.45 1.99 -12.01
C PHE A 235 3.73 1.72 -12.81
N VAL A 236 4.85 2.24 -12.33
CA VAL A 236 6.17 1.99 -12.90
C VAL A 236 7.09 1.51 -11.81
N MET A 237 7.86 0.48 -12.12
CA MET A 237 8.95 0.01 -11.28
C MET A 237 10.20 -0.16 -12.13
N GLU A 238 11.35 0.07 -11.52
CA GLU A 238 12.62 -0.24 -12.16
C GLU A 238 12.91 -1.74 -12.18
N THR A 239 13.74 -2.16 -13.11
CA THR A 239 14.29 -3.51 -13.19
C THR A 239 15.59 -3.52 -14.00
N LYS A 240 16.59 -4.26 -13.55
CA LYS A 240 17.79 -4.60 -14.33
C LYS A 240 17.67 -5.96 -15.02
N LYS A 241 16.61 -6.73 -14.74
CA LYS A 241 16.33 -8.04 -15.35
C LYS A 241 15.15 -7.98 -16.33
N GLU A 242 15.22 -7.12 -17.34
CA GLU A 242 14.17 -7.01 -18.35
C GLU A 242 13.80 -8.35 -19.00
N ALA A 243 14.80 -9.19 -19.30
CA ALA A 243 14.56 -10.48 -19.93
C ALA A 243 13.68 -11.40 -19.05
N PHE A 244 13.86 -11.34 -17.72
CA PHE A 244 13.02 -12.06 -16.78
C PHE A 244 11.62 -11.46 -16.73
N MET A 245 11.50 -10.13 -16.62
CA MET A 245 10.20 -9.45 -16.61
C MET A 245 9.40 -9.70 -17.89
N LYS A 246 10.08 -9.76 -19.05
CA LYS A 246 9.48 -10.16 -20.33
C LYS A 246 8.99 -11.61 -20.31
N LYS A 247 9.72 -12.54 -19.67
CA LYS A 247 9.22 -13.93 -19.49
C LYS A 247 7.96 -13.97 -18.62
N VAL A 248 7.92 -13.20 -17.55
CA VAL A 248 6.73 -13.09 -16.67
C VAL A 248 5.54 -12.53 -17.44
N ALA A 249 5.71 -11.43 -18.18
CA ALA A 249 4.64 -10.85 -19.00
C ALA A 249 4.19 -11.76 -20.15
N ASN A 250 5.06 -12.65 -20.64
CA ASN A 250 4.67 -13.64 -21.64
C ASN A 250 3.88 -14.83 -21.07
N LEU A 251 3.94 -15.07 -19.74
CA LEU A 251 3.33 -16.24 -19.13
C LEU A 251 1.82 -16.31 -19.38
N PRO A 252 1.04 -15.22 -19.21
CA PRO A 252 -0.40 -15.25 -19.48
C PRO A 252 -0.74 -15.59 -20.93
N LEU A 253 0.09 -15.29 -21.93
CA LEU A 253 -0.18 -15.65 -23.34
C LEU A 253 -0.37 -17.16 -23.54
N LYS A 254 0.32 -17.99 -22.73
CA LYS A 254 0.21 -19.45 -22.80
C LYS A 254 -1.14 -19.96 -22.29
N TYR A 255 -1.73 -19.26 -21.33
CA TYR A 255 -2.95 -19.70 -20.64
C TYR A 255 -4.21 -18.92 -21.08
N ALA A 256 -4.04 -17.74 -21.66
CA ALA A 256 -5.12 -16.82 -22.01
C ALA A 256 -6.22 -17.47 -22.86
N LYS A 257 -5.85 -18.26 -23.88
CA LYS A 257 -6.83 -18.96 -24.74
C LYS A 257 -7.63 -20.03 -23.98
N LYS A 258 -6.99 -20.74 -23.05
CA LYS A 258 -7.63 -21.80 -22.26
C LYS A 258 -8.58 -21.22 -21.22
N GLU A 259 -8.17 -20.14 -20.56
CA GLU A 259 -8.90 -19.50 -19.47
C GLU A 259 -9.87 -18.39 -19.96
N GLY A 260 -9.94 -18.14 -21.27
CA GLY A 260 -10.85 -17.16 -21.87
C GLY A 260 -10.46 -15.69 -21.68
N TYR A 261 -9.23 -15.40 -21.23
CA TYR A 261 -8.74 -14.03 -21.07
C TYR A 261 -8.31 -13.42 -22.42
N ASN A 262 -8.66 -12.16 -22.66
CA ASN A 262 -8.22 -11.40 -23.84
C ASN A 262 -6.86 -10.73 -23.58
N TYR A 263 -5.83 -11.54 -23.36
CA TYR A 263 -4.44 -11.10 -23.18
C TYR A 263 -3.66 -11.28 -24.49
N LYS A 264 -3.11 -10.18 -25.03
CA LYS A 264 -2.45 -10.17 -26.35
C LYS A 264 -1.13 -9.42 -26.31
N ASP A 265 -0.14 -9.95 -27.02
CA ASP A 265 1.07 -9.21 -27.41
C ASP A 265 0.72 -8.27 -28.58
N LYS A 266 1.11 -7.01 -28.45
CA LYS A 266 0.84 -5.93 -29.42
C LYS A 266 2.12 -5.39 -30.07
N GLY A 267 3.25 -6.07 -29.91
CA GLY A 267 4.53 -5.66 -30.48
C GLY A 267 5.15 -4.52 -29.68
N GLY A 268 5.73 -4.85 -28.53
CA GLY A 268 6.40 -3.90 -27.63
C GLY A 268 5.67 -3.66 -26.31
N TYR A 269 4.41 -4.06 -26.22
CA TYR A 269 3.60 -4.08 -25.00
C TYR A 269 2.55 -5.19 -25.08
N TYR A 270 1.96 -5.53 -23.94
CA TYR A 270 0.87 -6.49 -23.83
C TYR A 270 -0.40 -5.78 -23.38
N GLU A 271 -1.55 -6.24 -23.84
CA GLU A 271 -2.86 -5.73 -23.47
C GLU A 271 -3.71 -6.85 -22.88
N LEU A 272 -4.22 -6.63 -21.67
CA LEU A 272 -5.34 -7.37 -21.11
C LEU A 272 -6.61 -6.53 -21.29
N ALA A 273 -7.46 -6.90 -22.25
CA ALA A 273 -8.73 -6.22 -22.47
C ALA A 273 -9.87 -6.90 -21.71
N PHE A 274 -10.70 -6.10 -21.03
CA PHE A 274 -11.87 -6.57 -20.29
C PHE A 274 -13.12 -6.44 -21.14
N LYS A 275 -14.12 -7.30 -20.91
CA LYS A 275 -15.43 -7.09 -21.54
C LYS A 275 -16.12 -5.89 -20.89
N GLU A 276 -17.00 -5.27 -21.66
CA GLU A 276 -17.82 -4.16 -21.16
C GLU A 276 -18.63 -4.61 -19.94
N GLY A 277 -18.57 -3.83 -18.86
CA GLY A 277 -19.28 -4.11 -17.60
C GLY A 277 -18.60 -5.10 -16.66
N GLU A 278 -17.53 -5.80 -17.06
CA GLU A 278 -16.79 -6.68 -16.14
C GLU A 278 -15.90 -5.89 -15.18
N MET A 279 -15.29 -4.80 -15.66
CA MET A 279 -14.37 -3.96 -14.89
C MET A 279 -14.59 -2.48 -15.19
N PRO A 280 -14.29 -1.57 -14.25
CA PRO A 280 -14.36 -0.12 -14.47
C PRO A 280 -13.28 0.38 -15.45
N ILE A 281 -12.36 -0.47 -15.91
CA ILE A 281 -11.31 -0.16 -16.89
C ILE A 281 -11.49 -1.01 -18.15
N SER A 282 -11.21 -0.44 -19.33
CA SER A 282 -11.34 -1.17 -20.60
C SER A 282 -10.20 -2.16 -20.83
N SER A 283 -8.97 -1.72 -20.52
CA SER A 283 -7.76 -2.50 -20.72
C SER A 283 -6.73 -2.18 -19.65
N LEU A 284 -5.89 -3.16 -19.36
CA LEU A 284 -4.66 -2.99 -18.59
C LEU A 284 -3.48 -3.33 -19.50
N TYR A 285 -2.55 -2.39 -19.63
CA TYR A 285 -1.38 -2.51 -20.48
C TYR A 285 -0.14 -2.84 -19.65
N PHE A 286 0.69 -3.74 -20.16
CA PHE A 286 1.96 -4.13 -19.56
C PHE A 286 3.09 -3.87 -20.53
N MET A 287 4.17 -3.24 -20.08
CA MET A 287 5.36 -2.99 -20.91
C MET A 287 6.63 -3.20 -20.11
N ILE A 288 7.65 -3.74 -20.78
CA ILE A 288 9.01 -3.84 -20.25
C ILE A 288 9.95 -3.15 -21.23
N LYS A 289 10.48 -1.98 -20.83
CA LYS A 289 11.31 -1.15 -21.69
C LYS A 289 12.23 -0.23 -20.88
N ASP A 290 13.47 -0.08 -21.32
CA ASP A 290 14.48 0.83 -20.79
C ASP A 290 14.69 0.71 -19.27
N GLY A 291 14.80 -0.53 -18.80
CA GLY A 291 14.97 -0.89 -17.39
C GLY A 291 13.73 -0.66 -16.54
N LYS A 292 12.53 -0.61 -17.13
CA LYS A 292 11.27 -0.34 -16.42
C LYS A 292 10.23 -1.40 -16.73
N GLY A 293 9.53 -1.85 -15.69
CA GLY A 293 8.24 -2.54 -15.80
C GLY A 293 7.12 -1.53 -15.59
N ILE A 294 6.18 -1.46 -16.54
CA ILE A 294 5.08 -0.50 -16.55
C ILE A 294 3.76 -1.26 -16.60
N VAL A 295 2.84 -0.89 -15.73
CA VAL A 295 1.45 -1.33 -15.74
C VAL A 295 0.57 -0.09 -15.78
N SER A 296 -0.24 0.08 -16.81
CA SER A 296 -1.00 1.32 -17.01
C SER A 296 -2.37 1.05 -17.62
N THR A 297 -3.34 1.90 -17.32
CA THR A 297 -4.60 1.99 -18.07
C THR A 297 -4.55 3.08 -19.14
N SER A 298 -3.45 3.85 -19.21
CA SER A 298 -3.23 4.92 -20.16
C SER A 298 -2.51 4.43 -21.42
N MET A 299 -3.20 4.42 -22.55
CA MET A 299 -2.55 4.14 -23.84
C MET A 299 -1.58 5.26 -24.25
N ASP A 300 -1.77 6.49 -23.76
CA ASP A 300 -0.88 7.62 -24.00
C ASP A 300 0.50 7.38 -23.37
N VAL A 301 0.52 6.80 -22.15
CA VAL A 301 1.74 6.41 -21.44
C VAL A 301 2.49 5.33 -22.21
N ILE A 302 1.77 4.30 -22.68
CA ILE A 302 2.33 3.21 -23.47
C ILE A 302 2.91 3.75 -24.78
N THR A 303 2.14 4.53 -25.53
CA THR A 303 2.56 5.08 -26.82
C THR A 303 3.79 5.97 -26.69
N SER A 304 3.80 6.85 -25.69
CA SER A 304 4.93 7.76 -25.47
C SER A 304 6.18 7.03 -25.01
N THR A 305 6.02 5.99 -24.18
CA THR A 305 7.16 5.15 -23.77
C THR A 305 7.72 4.37 -24.95
N LEU A 306 6.86 3.79 -25.82
CA LEU A 306 7.32 3.10 -27.04
C LEU A 306 8.13 4.02 -27.94
N ASN A 307 7.67 5.27 -28.10
CA ASN A 307 8.28 6.26 -28.98
C ASN A 307 9.48 7.00 -28.34
N ASN A 308 9.86 6.67 -27.10
CA ASN A 308 10.88 7.37 -26.32
C ASN A 308 10.65 8.89 -26.20
N THR A 309 9.39 9.32 -26.16
CA THR A 309 9.04 10.74 -26.02
C THR A 309 8.78 11.07 -24.56
N ALA A 310 9.31 12.20 -24.08
CA ALA A 310 8.96 12.71 -22.75
C ALA A 310 7.45 12.97 -22.70
N LEU A 311 6.78 12.28 -21.78
CA LEU A 311 5.32 12.31 -21.69
C LEU A 311 4.85 13.53 -20.88
N TYR A 312 5.44 13.75 -19.71
CA TYR A 312 5.07 14.83 -18.80
C TYR A 312 6.30 15.52 -18.20
N ALA A 313 6.09 16.74 -17.72
CA ALA A 313 7.02 17.46 -16.86
C ALA A 313 6.31 17.75 -15.52
N PRO A 314 6.64 17.08 -14.41
CA PRO A 314 5.99 17.35 -13.13
C PRO A 314 6.31 18.76 -12.62
N SER A 315 5.50 19.24 -11.67
CA SER A 315 5.81 20.48 -10.97
C SER A 315 7.12 20.36 -10.17
N GLU A 316 7.78 21.49 -9.91
CA GLU A 316 9.00 21.51 -9.10
C GLU A 316 8.73 21.01 -7.67
N GLU A 317 7.55 21.25 -7.12
CA GLU A 317 7.14 20.72 -5.81
C GLU A 317 7.09 19.19 -5.82
N ALA A 318 6.47 18.58 -6.84
CA ALA A 318 6.39 17.13 -6.95
C ALA A 318 7.78 16.50 -7.16
N LYS A 319 8.60 17.12 -8.01
CA LYS A 319 9.99 16.70 -8.23
C LYS A 319 10.81 16.75 -6.95
N ASN A 320 10.77 17.85 -6.21
CA ASN A 320 11.50 17.99 -4.95
C ASN A 320 11.01 17.01 -3.90
N SER A 321 9.69 16.88 -3.75
CA SER A 321 9.03 15.93 -2.86
C SER A 321 9.48 14.49 -3.10
N ILE A 322 9.61 14.08 -4.36
CA ILE A 322 9.99 12.72 -4.76
C ILE A 322 11.50 12.49 -4.65
N LEU A 323 12.34 13.43 -5.11
CA LEU A 323 13.79 13.21 -5.18
C LEU A 323 14.49 13.39 -3.84
N SER A 324 13.88 14.11 -2.89
CA SER A 324 14.44 14.32 -1.55
C SER A 324 13.95 13.33 -0.49
N ASN A 325 13.00 12.45 -0.83
CA ASN A 325 12.41 11.51 0.12
C ASN A 325 12.38 10.08 -0.42
N ASN A 326 12.52 9.10 0.48
CA ASN A 326 12.36 7.69 0.16
C ASN A 326 10.90 7.34 -0.11
N TYR A 327 9.98 7.95 0.64
CA TYR A 327 8.56 7.85 0.38
C TYR A 327 7.99 9.24 0.15
N SER A 328 7.14 9.36 -0.86
CA SER A 328 6.42 10.58 -1.14
C SER A 328 5.01 10.22 -1.63
N LEU A 329 4.00 10.64 -0.88
CA LEU A 329 2.59 10.54 -1.22
C LEU A 329 2.05 11.96 -1.36
N ASN A 330 1.38 12.22 -2.48
CA ASN A 330 0.58 13.41 -2.65
C ASN A 330 -0.78 13.03 -3.22
N ILE A 331 -1.85 13.58 -2.64
CA ILE A 331 -3.22 13.42 -3.13
C ILE A 331 -3.85 14.80 -3.16
N ASN A 332 -4.29 15.21 -4.34
CA ASN A 332 -5.15 16.37 -4.51
C ASN A 332 -6.58 15.99 -4.10
N SER A 333 -6.91 16.27 -2.84
CA SER A 333 -8.17 15.86 -2.23
C SER A 333 -9.36 16.44 -2.96
N LYS A 334 -9.27 17.70 -3.38
CA LYS A 334 -10.34 18.39 -4.11
C LYS A 334 -10.61 17.72 -5.46
N LYS A 335 -9.59 17.50 -6.28
CA LYS A 335 -9.71 16.78 -7.57
C LYS A 335 -10.28 15.38 -7.37
N LEU A 336 -9.81 14.64 -6.36
CA LEU A 336 -10.34 13.32 -6.04
C LEU A 336 -11.85 13.38 -5.70
N LEU A 337 -12.24 14.27 -4.79
CA LEU A 337 -13.62 14.46 -4.34
C LEU A 337 -14.53 14.93 -5.48
N GLU A 338 -14.07 15.82 -6.35
CA GLU A 338 -14.82 16.26 -7.54
C GLU A 338 -15.13 15.09 -8.49
N LYS A 339 -14.21 14.13 -8.61
CA LYS A 339 -14.39 12.96 -9.48
C LYS A 339 -15.30 11.89 -8.87
N ILE A 340 -15.20 11.63 -7.57
CA ILE A 340 -16.05 10.63 -6.89
C ILE A 340 -17.40 11.20 -6.42
N GLY A 341 -17.53 12.52 -6.32
CA GLY A 341 -18.72 13.21 -5.83
C GLY A 341 -20.04 12.76 -6.49
N PRO A 342 -20.09 12.55 -7.83
CA PRO A 342 -21.27 12.00 -8.49
C PRO A 342 -21.71 10.63 -7.97
N GLU A 343 -20.77 9.77 -7.56
CA GLU A 343 -21.04 8.45 -6.95
C GLU A 343 -21.51 8.57 -5.48
N LEU A 344 -21.24 9.71 -4.84
CA LEU A 344 -21.62 10.01 -3.45
C LEU A 344 -22.96 10.78 -3.36
N SER A 345 -23.81 10.71 -4.39
CA SER A 345 -24.99 11.57 -4.60
C SER A 345 -26.20 11.29 -3.70
N SER A 346 -26.12 10.38 -2.72
CA SER A 346 -27.20 10.22 -1.73
C SER A 346 -27.27 11.44 -0.79
N ASN A 347 -28.46 11.81 -0.30
CA ASN A 347 -28.64 13.02 0.52
C ASN A 347 -27.74 13.10 1.78
N ALA A 348 -27.41 11.96 2.39
CA ALA A 348 -26.50 11.91 3.53
C ALA A 348 -25.03 12.07 3.11
N ASN A 349 -24.65 11.47 1.98
CA ASN A 349 -23.27 11.49 1.48
C ASN A 349 -22.93 12.82 0.82
N LYS A 350 -23.90 13.53 0.25
CA LYS A 350 -23.71 14.86 -0.34
C LYS A 350 -23.22 15.88 0.70
N LYS A 351 -23.85 15.92 1.88
CA LYS A 351 -23.40 16.83 2.97
C LYS A 351 -21.99 16.52 3.45
N VAL A 352 -21.61 15.23 3.49
CA VAL A 352 -20.24 14.82 3.84
C VAL A 352 -19.27 15.25 2.75
N ASN A 353 -19.60 15.03 1.48
CA ASN A 353 -18.78 15.45 0.34
C ASN A 353 -18.59 16.97 0.31
N ASP A 354 -19.66 17.75 0.47
CA ASP A 354 -19.60 19.22 0.50
C ASP A 354 -18.72 19.71 1.67
N TYR A 355 -18.89 19.13 2.86
CA TYR A 355 -18.04 19.43 4.01
C TYR A 355 -16.56 19.10 3.74
N LEU A 356 -16.28 17.94 3.15
CA LEU A 356 -14.91 17.55 2.80
C LEU A 356 -14.32 18.48 1.72
N LEU A 357 -15.08 18.86 0.70
CA LEU A 357 -14.62 19.79 -0.33
C LEU A 357 -14.29 21.18 0.22
N GLU A 358 -15.05 21.64 1.21
CA GLU A 358 -14.84 22.95 1.85
C GLU A 358 -13.69 22.94 2.86
N ASN A 359 -13.47 21.83 3.56
CA ASN A 359 -12.61 21.79 4.76
C ASN A 359 -11.38 20.89 4.63
N PHE A 360 -11.33 19.99 3.65
CA PHE A 360 -10.26 18.99 3.55
C PHE A 360 -9.19 19.43 2.56
N GLY A 361 -8.01 19.74 3.09
CA GLY A 361 -6.82 20.07 2.29
C GLY A 361 -6.21 18.86 1.59
N ASP A 362 -5.20 19.12 0.76
CA ASP A 362 -4.44 18.06 0.09
C ASP A 362 -3.68 17.20 1.10
N ILE A 363 -3.63 15.89 0.84
CA ILE A 363 -2.85 14.96 1.66
C ILE A 363 -1.43 14.93 1.11
N LYS A 364 -0.46 15.24 1.97
CA LYS A 364 0.96 15.09 1.67
C LYS A 364 1.64 14.30 2.78
N MET A 365 2.34 13.24 2.41
CA MET A 365 3.18 12.47 3.34
C MET A 365 4.55 12.27 2.71
N GLU A 366 5.59 12.58 3.46
CA GLU A 366 6.98 12.42 3.04
C GLU A 366 7.73 11.68 4.14
N SER A 367 8.57 10.73 3.75
CA SER A 367 9.48 10.07 4.68
C SER A 367 10.86 9.97 4.04
N SER A 368 11.84 10.45 4.77
CA SER A 368 13.26 10.35 4.47
C SER A 368 13.99 9.86 5.70
N LEU A 369 15.12 9.19 5.50
CA LEU A 369 16.07 9.00 6.58
C LEU A 369 16.68 10.37 6.92
N LYS A 370 16.24 10.96 8.03
CA LYS A 370 17.03 11.99 8.71
C LYS A 370 17.88 11.25 9.72
N ASP A 371 19.19 11.28 9.53
CA ASP A 371 20.11 10.92 10.60
C ASP A 371 19.61 11.57 11.88
N GLY A 372 19.40 10.77 12.92
CA GLY A 372 18.94 11.24 14.21
C GLY A 372 20.04 12.08 14.86
N ALA A 373 20.10 13.35 14.46
CA ALA A 373 20.72 14.44 15.18
C ALA A 373 19.64 15.47 15.50
#